data_AF-A0A917Y3Y2-F1
#
_entry.id   AF-A0A917Y3Y2-F1
#
_cell.length_a   1.000
_cell.length_b   1.000
_cell.length_c   1.000
_cell.angle_alpha   90.00
_cell.angle_beta   90.00
_cell.angle_gamma   90.00
#
_symmetry.space_group_name_H-M   'P 1'
#
loop_
_entity.id
_entity.type
_entity.pdbx_description
1 polymer ?
#
loop_
_entity_poly.entity_id
_entity_poly.type
_entity_poly.pdbx_seq_one_letter_code
_entity_poly.pdbx_strand_id
1 'polypeptide(L)'
;MTETQGPAHKRNMTRRKVVVAGGAAVAAVGVGGGIAVNAFAGETSSDTSSSSSSAETCYKLTTETTEGPYYIDADKIRQDITEDQEGIPLTLKLKVIDAETCKPVKNAAVDIWHCTAMGVYSGYEAMSNGSGGGAPSGAPTDAPSGIPTGEPPSGAPSGGTGGGHSEPTDDERYLRGTWKTDKHGYVTFKTIFPGWYQGRCVHIHVKVHVDGEWTSAGYEGGHTCHTGQFFFDEKSVLASAEVSPYSTNTTTRTTLTEDTIYPQNGHEGGLLYLKYNKKNIAEGVHAHLTMGVAPDETHDSTDTQPSASASAS
;
A
#
# COMPACT_ATOMS: atom_id res chain seq x y z
N MET A 1 1.00 -48.83 49.73
CA MET A 1 2.31 -48.18 49.90
C MET A 1 2.07 -46.68 49.90
N THR A 2 2.75 -45.99 50.80
CA THR A 2 2.52 -44.67 51.40
C THR A 2 2.64 -43.43 50.48
N GLU A 3 1.92 -42.36 50.85
CA GLU A 3 1.99 -40.97 50.35
C GLU A 3 3.38 -40.31 50.48
N THR A 4 3.70 -39.28 49.68
CA THR A 4 4.08 -37.92 50.15
C THR A 4 4.24 -36.86 49.03
N GLN A 5 3.94 -35.60 49.38
CA GLN A 5 3.98 -34.34 48.61
C GLN A 5 5.38 -33.68 48.46
N GLY A 6 5.60 -32.97 47.33
CA GLY A 6 6.31 -31.66 47.16
C GLY A 6 7.81 -31.50 47.52
N PRO A 7 8.48 -30.34 47.27
CA PRO A 7 8.07 -29.10 46.57
C PRO A 7 9.09 -28.52 45.54
N ALA A 8 8.76 -27.34 44.99
CA ALA A 8 9.49 -26.54 44.01
C ALA A 8 10.84 -25.93 44.47
N HIS A 9 11.74 -25.61 43.51
CA HIS A 9 12.83 -24.65 43.74
C HIS A 9 13.05 -23.69 42.56
N LYS A 10 12.78 -22.40 42.82
CA LYS A 10 13.18 -21.23 42.02
C LYS A 10 14.68 -21.03 42.16
N ARG A 11 15.38 -20.62 41.09
CA ARG A 11 16.72 -19.99 41.21
C ARG A 11 16.70 -18.59 40.61
N ASN A 12 17.05 -17.64 41.45
CA ASN A 12 17.06 -16.21 41.20
C ASN A 12 18.52 -15.73 41.04
N MET A 13 18.74 -14.87 40.02
CA MET A 13 19.72 -13.78 39.86
C MET A 13 21.14 -13.88 40.44
N THR A 14 22.16 -13.46 39.65
CA THR A 14 23.12 -12.45 40.14
C THR A 14 23.79 -11.62 39.02
N ARG A 15 23.70 -10.30 39.13
CA ARG A 15 24.49 -9.27 38.42
C ARG A 15 25.92 -9.23 39.00
N ARG A 16 26.95 -9.01 38.17
CA ARG A 16 28.27 -8.54 38.65
C ARG A 16 28.61 -7.18 38.05
N LYS A 17 28.68 -6.19 38.95
CA LYS A 17 29.40 -4.92 38.77
C LYS A 17 30.90 -5.19 38.90
N VAL A 18 31.72 -4.44 38.18
CA VAL A 18 33.15 -4.28 38.48
C VAL A 18 33.42 -2.78 38.67
N VAL A 19 34.00 -2.46 39.83
CA VAL A 19 34.62 -1.19 40.22
C VAL A 19 35.96 -1.55 40.86
N VAL A 20 36.91 -0.60 40.82
CA VAL A 20 38.09 -0.33 41.68
C VAL A 20 39.28 -0.07 40.74
N ALA A 21 39.82 1.15 40.57
CA ALA A 21 40.31 2.23 41.47
C ALA A 21 41.82 2.13 41.81
N GLY A 22 42.44 3.32 41.91
CA GLY A 22 43.81 3.58 42.40
C GLY A 22 44.80 3.95 41.28
N GLY A 23 45.51 5.08 41.24
CA GLY A 23 45.84 6.09 42.24
C GLY A 23 47.36 6.15 42.43
N ALA A 24 48.01 7.30 42.19
CA ALA A 24 49.26 7.72 42.83
C ALA A 24 49.66 9.16 42.40
N ALA A 25 49.99 9.98 43.39
CA ALA A 25 50.51 11.34 43.26
C ALA A 25 52.05 11.35 43.38
N VAL A 26 52.72 12.33 42.76
CA VAL A 26 54.04 12.81 43.18
C VAL A 26 54.17 14.31 42.88
N ALA A 27 54.56 15.06 43.90
CA ALA A 27 54.85 16.49 43.85
C ALA A 27 56.33 16.73 43.50
N ALA A 28 56.63 17.81 42.79
CA ALA A 28 57.96 18.38 42.66
C ALA A 28 57.91 19.92 42.72
N VAL A 29 58.79 20.49 43.53
CA VAL A 29 59.01 21.92 43.80
C VAL A 29 60.13 22.44 42.90
N GLY A 30 60.05 23.69 42.39
CA GLY A 30 61.24 24.39 41.90
C GLY A 30 61.04 25.57 40.93
N VAL A 31 61.02 26.79 41.49
CA VAL A 31 61.66 28.07 41.07
C VAL A 31 61.78 28.43 39.56
N GLY A 32 61.18 29.58 39.19
CA GLY A 32 61.85 30.62 38.38
C GLY A 32 61.36 30.86 36.94
N GLY A 33 61.11 32.14 36.62
CA GLY A 33 61.16 32.68 35.25
C GLY A 33 59.80 32.95 34.60
N GLY A 34 59.42 34.22 34.50
CA GLY A 34 58.26 34.64 33.71
C GLY A 34 58.50 34.57 32.20
N ILE A 35 57.41 34.47 31.43
CA ILE A 35 57.21 35.02 30.09
C ILE A 35 55.68 35.12 29.91
N ALA A 36 55.21 36.32 29.56
CA ALA A 36 53.84 36.58 29.14
C ALA A 36 53.68 36.25 27.65
N VAL A 37 52.62 35.54 27.26
CA VAL A 37 52.12 35.51 25.87
C VAL A 37 50.60 35.26 25.81
N ASN A 38 49.90 36.30 25.36
CA ASN A 38 48.67 36.41 24.55
C ASN A 38 47.45 35.51 24.82
N ALA A 39 46.38 36.18 25.27
CA ALA A 39 45.00 35.74 25.15
C ALA A 39 44.55 35.76 23.68
N PHE A 40 43.99 34.65 23.19
CA PHE A 40 43.19 34.62 21.96
C PHE A 40 41.72 34.71 22.37
N ALA A 41 41.08 35.84 22.03
CA ALA A 41 39.63 35.98 22.08
C ALA A 41 39.04 35.18 20.91
N GLY A 42 38.30 34.12 21.22
CA GLY A 42 37.49 33.41 20.23
C GLY A 42 36.19 34.17 19.99
N GLU A 43 36.04 34.72 18.78
CA GLU A 43 34.76 35.20 18.25
C GLU A 43 33.73 34.06 18.28
N THR A 44 32.66 34.26 19.05
CA THR A 44 31.48 33.40 19.00
C THR A 44 30.58 33.91 17.89
N SER A 45 30.77 33.41 16.68
CA SER A 45 29.82 33.58 15.58
C SER A 45 28.50 32.96 16.02
N SER A 46 27.51 33.82 16.26
CA SER A 46 26.14 33.44 16.54
C SER A 46 25.47 33.08 15.21
N ASP A 47 25.59 31.82 14.79
CA ASP A 47 24.78 31.29 13.69
C ASP A 47 23.34 31.19 14.17
N THR A 48 22.56 32.22 13.82
CA THR A 48 21.10 32.19 13.92
C THR A 48 20.59 31.33 12.76
N SER A 49 20.53 30.03 12.97
CA SER A 49 19.84 29.11 12.07
C SER A 49 18.33 29.29 12.27
N SER A 50 17.67 29.92 11.31
CA SER A 50 16.21 29.90 11.18
C SER A 50 15.75 28.45 11.00
N SER A 51 15.28 27.83 12.09
CA SER A 51 14.61 26.54 12.04
C SER A 51 13.23 26.73 11.41
N SER A 52 13.13 26.51 10.10
CA SER A 52 11.88 26.06 9.53
C SER A 52 11.64 24.65 10.08
N SER A 53 10.82 24.55 11.12
CA SER A 53 10.33 23.28 11.63
C SER A 53 9.33 22.70 10.63
N SER A 54 9.83 22.18 9.51
CA SER A 54 9.18 21.02 8.91
C SER A 54 9.33 19.91 9.94
N ALA A 55 8.23 19.47 10.55
CA ALA A 55 8.24 18.25 11.34
C ALA A 55 8.94 17.17 10.51
N GLU A 56 10.07 16.63 10.99
CA GLU A 56 10.73 15.55 10.26
C GLU A 56 9.76 14.37 10.21
N THR A 57 9.23 14.10 9.02
CA THR A 57 8.37 12.95 8.77
C THR A 57 9.13 11.68 9.16
N CYS A 58 8.59 10.93 10.12
CA CYS A 58 9.28 9.77 10.66
C CYS A 58 9.34 8.58 9.68
N TYR A 59 8.34 8.47 8.80
CA TYR A 59 8.29 7.48 7.73
C TYR A 59 7.71 8.10 6.47
N LYS A 60 8.24 7.75 5.31
CA LYS A 60 7.72 8.29 4.05
C LYS A 60 6.28 7.80 3.80
N LEU A 61 5.40 8.71 3.42
CA LEU A 61 4.04 8.37 3.02
C LEU A 61 4.09 7.36 1.86
N THR A 62 3.30 6.29 1.97
CA THR A 62 3.10 5.37 0.87
C THR A 62 2.36 6.11 -0.25
N THR A 63 2.77 5.88 -1.49
CA THR A 63 2.20 6.63 -2.62
C THR A 63 0.73 6.32 -2.77
N GLU A 64 -0.08 7.37 -2.79
CA GLU A 64 -1.49 7.27 -3.10
C GLU A 64 -1.68 7.09 -4.61
N THR A 65 -2.70 6.33 -4.97
CA THR A 65 -3.05 6.09 -6.38
C THR A 65 -4.56 6.14 -6.54
N THR A 66 -5.02 6.13 -7.79
CA THR A 66 -6.45 6.16 -8.06
C THR A 66 -7.16 4.91 -7.52
N GLU A 67 -8.36 5.09 -6.98
CA GLU A 67 -9.27 4.02 -6.56
C GLU A 67 -9.57 3.07 -7.74
N GLY A 68 -9.77 3.63 -8.93
CA GLY A 68 -10.26 2.91 -10.09
C GLY A 68 -11.77 2.65 -10.01
N PRO A 69 -12.37 2.17 -11.11
CA PRO A 69 -13.83 2.15 -11.27
C PRO A 69 -14.54 1.06 -10.46
N TYR A 70 -13.80 0.14 -9.83
CA TYR A 70 -14.33 -1.11 -9.30
C TYR A 70 -14.30 -1.22 -7.78
N TYR A 71 -14.21 -0.10 -7.05
CA TYR A 71 -14.42 -0.13 -5.60
C TYR A 71 -15.88 -0.48 -5.31
N ILE A 72 -16.08 -1.26 -4.25
CA ILE A 72 -17.41 -1.51 -3.69
C ILE A 72 -17.19 -1.52 -2.19
N ASP A 73 -17.94 -0.70 -1.47
CA ASP A 73 -18.10 -0.90 -0.04
C ASP A 73 -18.90 -2.19 0.15
N ALA A 74 -18.17 -3.30 0.30
CA ALA A 74 -18.74 -4.63 0.19
C ALA A 74 -19.44 -5.08 1.48
N ASP A 75 -19.31 -4.32 2.57
CA ASP A 75 -19.75 -4.72 3.93
C ASP A 75 -19.23 -6.12 4.34
N LYS A 76 -18.09 -6.55 3.79
CA LYS A 76 -17.49 -7.87 4.04
C LYS A 76 -16.37 -7.79 5.06
N ILE A 77 -16.74 -7.87 6.34
CA ILE A 77 -15.75 -7.93 7.43
C ILE A 77 -15.15 -9.34 7.54
N ARG A 78 -14.01 -9.57 6.87
CA ARG A 78 -13.33 -10.87 6.84
C ARG A 78 -11.84 -10.76 6.52
N GLN A 79 -11.06 -11.73 7.01
CA GLN A 79 -9.64 -11.87 6.66
C GLN A 79 -9.39 -12.81 5.50
N ASP A 80 -10.20 -13.86 5.35
CA ASP A 80 -10.14 -14.74 4.18
C ASP A 80 -11.14 -14.24 3.15
N ILE A 81 -10.61 -13.69 2.06
CA ILE A 81 -11.39 -13.10 0.96
C ILE A 81 -11.40 -14.01 -0.27
N THR A 82 -10.79 -15.19 -0.18
CA THR A 82 -10.59 -16.13 -1.30
C THR A 82 -11.91 -16.60 -1.90
N GLU A 83 -12.88 -16.89 -1.03
CA GLU A 83 -14.13 -17.58 -1.38
C GLU A 83 -13.87 -18.86 -2.18
N ASP A 84 -14.44 -18.97 -3.37
CA ASP A 84 -14.34 -20.10 -4.30
C ASP A 84 -13.31 -19.87 -5.42
N GLN A 85 -12.55 -18.79 -5.35
CA GLN A 85 -11.64 -18.41 -6.44
C GLN A 85 -10.38 -19.29 -6.46
N GLU A 86 -10.10 -19.86 -7.62
CA GLU A 86 -8.88 -20.62 -7.87
C GLU A 86 -7.67 -19.70 -8.08
N GLY A 87 -6.52 -20.08 -7.52
CA GLY A 87 -5.28 -19.36 -7.71
C GLY A 87 -4.17 -19.81 -6.76
N ILE A 88 -3.01 -19.17 -6.87
CA ILE A 88 -1.88 -19.41 -5.97
C ILE A 88 -2.23 -18.78 -4.61
N PRO A 89 -2.22 -19.51 -3.49
CA PRO A 89 -2.54 -18.93 -2.18
C PRO A 89 -1.59 -17.77 -1.83
N LEU A 90 -2.16 -16.65 -1.39
CA LEU A 90 -1.44 -15.45 -0.97
C LEU A 90 -1.85 -15.07 0.45
N THR A 91 -0.87 -14.99 1.36
CA THR A 91 -1.04 -14.34 2.66
C THR A 91 -0.47 -12.93 2.57
N LEU A 92 -1.32 -11.92 2.63
CA LEU A 92 -0.94 -10.51 2.62
C LEU A 92 -0.91 -9.96 4.04
N LYS A 93 0.26 -9.54 4.53
CA LYS A 93 0.42 -8.92 5.84
C LYS A 93 0.84 -7.46 5.71
N LEU A 94 -0.03 -6.55 6.12
CA LEU A 94 0.23 -5.12 6.09
C LEU A 94 0.50 -4.61 7.51
N LYS A 95 1.36 -3.60 7.61
CA LYS A 95 1.52 -2.79 8.82
C LYS A 95 1.18 -1.35 8.48
N VAL A 96 0.18 -0.78 9.14
CA VAL A 96 -0.22 0.62 8.98
C VAL A 96 0.39 1.45 10.09
N ILE A 97 1.16 2.48 9.71
CA ILE A 97 1.74 3.45 10.62
C ILE A 97 1.41 4.86 10.14
N ASP A 98 1.27 5.77 11.10
CA ASP A 98 1.24 7.20 10.84
C ASP A 98 2.63 7.63 10.34
N ALA A 99 2.68 8.26 9.16
CA ALA A 99 3.90 8.70 8.50
C ALA A 99 4.65 9.78 9.31
N GLU A 100 3.93 10.68 10.00
CA GLU A 100 4.53 11.73 10.79
C GLU A 100 5.08 11.18 12.11
N THR A 101 4.29 10.36 12.81
CA THR A 101 4.63 9.95 14.18
C THR A 101 5.28 8.58 14.29
N CYS A 102 5.31 7.78 13.21
CA CYS A 102 5.66 6.35 13.18
C CYS A 102 4.86 5.46 14.14
N LYS A 103 3.79 5.98 14.74
CA LYS A 103 2.97 5.19 15.65
C LYS A 103 2.09 4.24 14.84
N PRO A 104 1.88 3.01 15.32
CA PRO A 104 0.92 2.12 14.68
C PRO A 104 -0.49 2.70 14.69
N VAL A 105 -1.15 2.68 13.53
CA VAL A 105 -2.56 3.04 13.42
C VAL A 105 -3.39 1.82 13.79
N LYS A 106 -3.97 1.85 14.99
CA LYS A 106 -4.78 0.75 15.56
C LYS A 106 -6.24 0.91 15.17
N ASN A 107 -6.97 -0.20 15.09
CA ASN A 107 -8.41 -0.24 14.80
C ASN A 107 -8.83 0.43 13.47
N ALA A 108 -7.90 0.73 12.56
CA ALA A 108 -8.23 1.21 11.23
C ALA A 108 -8.91 0.08 10.45
N ALA A 109 -9.92 0.41 9.65
CA ALA A 109 -10.49 -0.52 8.68
C ALA A 109 -9.66 -0.47 7.41
N VAL A 110 -9.15 -1.64 6.99
CA VAL A 110 -8.39 -1.77 5.77
C VAL A 110 -9.21 -2.57 4.78
N ASP A 111 -9.60 -1.93 3.68
CA ASP A 111 -10.25 -2.59 2.56
C ASP A 111 -9.18 -3.06 1.58
N ILE A 112 -9.35 -4.26 1.05
CA ILE A 112 -8.62 -4.69 -0.15
C ILE A 112 -9.57 -5.28 -1.17
N TRP A 113 -9.25 -5.06 -2.45
CA TRP A 113 -9.92 -5.73 -3.56
C TRP A 113 -8.95 -5.96 -4.72
N HIS A 114 -9.14 -7.04 -5.45
CA HIS A 114 -8.38 -7.33 -6.66
C HIS A 114 -9.12 -8.28 -7.59
N CYS A 115 -8.59 -8.43 -8.80
CA CYS A 115 -9.13 -9.35 -9.79
C CYS A 115 -8.76 -10.81 -9.52
N THR A 116 -9.54 -11.74 -10.09
CA THR A 116 -9.22 -13.17 -10.15
C THR A 116 -7.91 -13.43 -10.90
N ALA A 117 -7.44 -14.68 -10.89
CA ALA A 117 -6.31 -15.11 -11.71
C ALA A 117 -6.48 -14.80 -13.21
N MET A 118 -7.73 -14.70 -13.70
CA MET A 118 -8.09 -14.39 -15.09
C MET A 118 -8.33 -12.91 -15.35
N GLY A 119 -8.15 -12.03 -14.35
CA GLY A 119 -8.32 -10.59 -14.53
C GLY A 119 -9.75 -10.07 -14.36
N VAL A 120 -10.63 -10.85 -13.73
CA VAL A 120 -12.05 -10.50 -13.51
C VAL A 120 -12.28 -9.88 -12.14
N TYR A 121 -13.06 -8.82 -12.04
CA TYR A 121 -13.48 -8.26 -10.75
C TYR A 121 -14.89 -8.72 -10.38
N SER A 122 -15.06 -9.21 -9.15
CA SER A 122 -16.39 -9.45 -8.57
C SER A 122 -17.20 -8.16 -8.53
N GLY A 123 -18.50 -8.25 -8.81
CA GLY A 123 -19.36 -7.08 -9.00
C GLY A 123 -19.30 -6.50 -10.41
N TYR A 124 -18.39 -6.96 -11.27
CA TYR A 124 -18.15 -6.41 -12.61
C TYR A 124 -17.82 -7.50 -13.63
N GLU A 125 -18.37 -8.71 -13.46
CA GLU A 125 -17.97 -9.87 -14.27
C GLU A 125 -18.29 -9.68 -15.75
N ALA A 126 -19.47 -9.10 -16.04
CA ALA A 126 -19.91 -8.84 -17.41
C ALA A 126 -18.99 -7.86 -18.15
N MET A 127 -18.50 -6.84 -17.45
CA MET A 127 -17.56 -5.86 -18.00
C MET A 127 -16.16 -6.45 -18.18
N SER A 128 -15.75 -7.32 -17.24
CA SER A 128 -14.43 -7.94 -17.25
C SER A 128 -14.27 -9.04 -18.31
N ASN A 129 -15.34 -9.80 -18.60
CA ASN A 129 -15.33 -10.93 -19.53
C ASN A 129 -15.61 -10.56 -21.01
N GLY A 130 -15.71 -9.27 -21.33
CA GLY A 130 -15.85 -8.85 -22.72
C GLY A 130 -17.24 -9.09 -23.33
N SER A 131 -18.33 -8.92 -22.56
CA SER A 131 -19.53 -8.37 -23.21
C SER A 131 -19.16 -6.94 -23.61
N GLY A 132 -18.69 -6.81 -24.85
CA GLY A 132 -18.03 -5.61 -25.32
C GLY A 132 -18.75 -4.34 -24.88
N GLY A 133 -17.96 -3.38 -24.40
CA GLY A 133 -18.20 -2.01 -24.83
C GLY A 133 -18.20 -2.04 -26.36
N GLY A 134 -19.37 -2.31 -26.95
CA GLY A 134 -19.61 -1.98 -28.33
C GLY A 134 -19.23 -0.51 -28.46
N ALA A 135 -18.43 -0.20 -29.47
CA ALA A 135 -18.52 1.11 -30.09
C ALA A 135 -20.01 1.46 -30.16
N PRO A 136 -20.42 2.69 -29.78
CA PRO A 136 -21.82 3.02 -29.59
C PRO A 136 -22.63 2.54 -30.78
N SER A 137 -23.42 1.48 -30.56
CA SER A 137 -24.34 0.93 -31.54
C SER A 137 -25.55 1.84 -31.58
N GLY A 138 -25.34 3.04 -32.13
CA GLY A 138 -26.38 3.90 -32.64
C GLY A 138 -26.22 3.97 -34.15
N ALA A 139 -26.57 2.90 -34.86
CA ALA A 139 -26.97 3.06 -36.25
C ALA A 139 -28.39 3.63 -36.22
N PRO A 140 -28.64 4.87 -36.70
CA PRO A 140 -29.98 5.30 -36.97
C PRO A 140 -30.51 4.42 -38.09
N THR A 141 -31.65 3.80 -37.84
CA THR A 141 -32.53 3.28 -38.88
C THR A 141 -32.87 4.43 -39.81
N ASP A 142 -32.24 4.47 -40.98
CA ASP A 142 -32.84 4.77 -42.29
C ASP A 142 -31.75 4.96 -43.34
N ALA A 143 -31.83 4.17 -44.42
CA ALA A 143 -30.95 4.31 -45.56
C ALA A 143 -31.28 5.57 -46.37
N PRO A 144 -30.25 6.28 -46.87
CA PRO A 144 -30.32 6.75 -48.24
C PRO A 144 -29.07 6.36 -49.04
N SER A 145 -29.34 5.89 -50.26
CA SER A 145 -28.39 5.60 -51.34
C SER A 145 -27.67 6.86 -51.82
N GLY A 146 -26.34 6.86 -51.78
CA GLY A 146 -25.51 7.87 -52.45
C GLY A 146 -24.03 7.73 -52.07
N ILE A 147 -23.15 7.75 -53.07
CA ILE A 147 -21.69 7.73 -52.87
C ILE A 147 -21.25 9.15 -52.46
N PRO A 148 -20.61 9.38 -51.30
CA PRO A 148 -20.04 10.68 -50.99
C PRO A 148 -18.54 10.70 -51.27
N THR A 149 -18.18 11.44 -52.32
CA THR A 149 -16.89 12.12 -52.47
C THR A 149 -16.82 13.26 -51.45
N GLY A 150 -15.92 13.18 -50.46
CA GLY A 150 -15.72 14.25 -49.48
C GLY A 150 -14.49 13.99 -48.61
N GLU A 151 -13.70 15.04 -48.38
CA GLU A 151 -12.48 15.08 -47.57
C GLU A 151 -12.75 14.65 -46.11
N PRO A 152 -11.84 13.92 -45.44
CA PRO A 152 -12.11 13.40 -44.10
C PRO A 152 -12.28 14.55 -43.08
N PRO A 153 -13.29 14.50 -42.20
CA PRO A 153 -13.49 15.52 -41.20
C PRO A 153 -12.35 15.51 -40.17
N SER A 154 -11.68 16.65 -40.03
CA SER A 154 -10.83 16.97 -38.89
C SER A 154 -11.72 17.15 -37.66
N GLY A 155 -11.94 16.07 -36.91
CA GLY A 155 -12.60 16.09 -35.62
C GLY A 155 -11.96 15.03 -34.74
N ALA A 156 -11.16 15.45 -33.76
CA ALA A 156 -10.65 14.55 -32.73
C ALA A 156 -11.86 13.89 -32.02
N PRO A 157 -11.86 12.57 -31.78
CA PRO A 157 -12.83 11.99 -30.88
C PRO A 157 -12.61 12.60 -29.51
N SER A 158 -13.65 13.19 -28.94
CA SER A 158 -13.68 13.58 -27.53
C SER A 158 -13.48 12.32 -26.70
N GLY A 159 -12.22 12.09 -26.29
CA GLY A 159 -11.88 11.05 -25.32
C GLY A 159 -12.66 11.29 -24.04
N GLY A 160 -13.33 10.25 -23.55
CA GLY A 160 -13.94 10.28 -22.23
C GLY A 160 -12.87 10.50 -21.17
N THR A 161 -12.84 11.71 -20.63
CA THR A 161 -12.20 12.03 -19.37
C THR A 161 -13.06 11.47 -18.25
N GLY A 162 -12.53 10.62 -17.36
CA GLY A 162 -13.26 10.27 -16.14
C GLY A 162 -12.74 9.05 -15.39
N GLY A 163 -11.86 9.28 -14.42
CA GLY A 163 -11.57 8.32 -13.35
C GLY A 163 -12.71 8.26 -12.35
N GLY A 164 -13.90 7.81 -12.78
CA GLY A 164 -15.09 7.68 -11.95
C GLY A 164 -15.36 6.25 -11.49
N HIS A 165 -16.06 6.12 -10.36
CA HIS A 165 -16.63 4.88 -9.83
C HIS A 165 -17.74 4.36 -10.75
N SER A 166 -17.79 3.03 -10.96
CA SER A 166 -18.83 2.36 -11.75
C SER A 166 -19.78 1.59 -10.84
N GLU A 167 -21.08 1.59 -11.17
CA GLU A 167 -22.05 0.75 -10.46
C GLU A 167 -21.80 -0.75 -10.72
N PRO A 168 -21.91 -1.62 -9.70
CA PRO A 168 -21.78 -3.06 -9.87
C PRO A 168 -22.83 -3.64 -10.85
N THR A 169 -22.42 -4.60 -11.68
CA THR A 169 -23.30 -5.36 -12.59
C THR A 169 -23.87 -6.63 -11.99
N ASP A 170 -23.32 -7.08 -10.87
CA ASP A 170 -23.70 -8.32 -10.19
C ASP A 170 -23.42 -8.24 -8.68
N ASP A 171 -23.91 -9.23 -7.94
CA ASP A 171 -23.85 -9.30 -6.48
C ASP A 171 -22.60 -10.04 -5.96
N GLU A 172 -21.69 -10.47 -6.85
CA GLU A 172 -20.50 -11.21 -6.44
C GLU A 172 -19.54 -10.32 -5.66
N ARG A 173 -18.90 -10.88 -4.62
CA ARG A 173 -17.97 -10.13 -3.75
C ARG A 173 -16.67 -10.88 -3.42
N TYR A 174 -16.32 -11.94 -4.14
CA TYR A 174 -15.04 -12.63 -3.96
C TYR A 174 -13.86 -11.68 -4.12
N LEU A 175 -12.75 -11.99 -3.44
CA LEU A 175 -11.50 -11.22 -3.48
C LEU A 175 -11.67 -9.75 -3.04
N ARG A 176 -12.70 -9.47 -2.23
CA ARG A 176 -12.94 -8.20 -1.54
C ARG A 176 -13.07 -8.45 -0.04
N GLY A 177 -12.53 -7.57 0.77
CA GLY A 177 -12.82 -7.62 2.21
C GLY A 177 -12.17 -6.52 3.01
N THR A 178 -12.74 -6.34 4.19
CA THR A 178 -12.36 -5.32 5.15
C THR A 178 -11.96 -5.99 6.45
N TRP A 179 -10.85 -5.56 7.05
CA TRP A 179 -10.49 -6.03 8.38
C TRP A 179 -9.73 -4.97 9.18
N LYS A 180 -9.79 -5.11 10.51
CA LYS A 180 -9.18 -4.15 11.43
C LYS A 180 -7.69 -4.38 11.61
N THR A 181 -6.95 -3.29 11.73
CA THR A 181 -5.58 -3.33 12.26
C THR A 181 -5.57 -3.63 13.76
N ASP A 182 -4.58 -4.42 14.21
CA ASP A 182 -4.38 -4.72 15.61
C ASP A 182 -3.71 -3.56 16.38
N LYS A 183 -3.44 -3.77 17.67
CA LYS A 183 -2.77 -2.77 18.54
C LYS A 183 -1.35 -2.37 18.08
N HIS A 184 -0.77 -3.13 17.15
CA HIS A 184 0.55 -2.91 16.56
C HIS A 184 0.45 -2.46 15.09
N GLY A 185 -0.76 -2.13 14.62
CA GLY A 185 -1.02 -1.66 13.26
C GLY A 185 -1.03 -2.77 12.22
N TYR A 186 -1.00 -4.04 12.61
CA TYR A 186 -0.99 -5.14 11.65
C TYR A 186 -2.40 -5.57 11.24
N VAL A 187 -2.56 -5.83 9.96
CA VAL A 187 -3.72 -6.55 9.39
C VAL A 187 -3.20 -7.68 8.50
N THR A 188 -3.94 -8.77 8.40
CA THR A 188 -3.56 -9.91 7.55
C THR A 188 -4.77 -10.44 6.81
N PHE A 189 -4.61 -10.62 5.50
CA PHE A 189 -5.58 -11.21 4.61
C PHE A 189 -5.05 -12.53 4.03
N LYS A 190 -5.96 -13.47 3.80
CA LYS A 190 -5.77 -14.65 2.96
C LYS A 190 -6.56 -14.44 1.67
N THR A 191 -5.88 -14.62 0.55
CA THR A 191 -6.44 -14.45 -0.78
C THR A 191 -5.65 -15.30 -1.78
N ILE A 192 -5.78 -15.04 -3.08
CA ILE A 192 -4.93 -15.57 -4.15
C ILE A 192 -4.00 -14.51 -4.71
N PHE A 193 -2.91 -14.93 -5.34
CA PHE A 193 -2.07 -14.06 -6.16
C PHE A 193 -2.94 -13.45 -7.29
N PRO A 194 -2.99 -12.12 -7.48
CA PRO A 194 -3.90 -11.54 -8.47
C PRO A 194 -3.49 -11.90 -9.90
N GLY A 195 -4.48 -12.01 -10.78
CA GLY A 195 -4.23 -12.12 -12.22
C GLY A 195 -3.89 -10.79 -12.87
N TRP A 196 -4.04 -10.72 -14.19
CA TRP A 196 -3.90 -9.50 -14.97
C TRP A 196 -5.01 -9.37 -15.99
N TYR A 197 -5.28 -8.11 -16.34
CA TYR A 197 -6.17 -7.68 -17.41
C TYR A 197 -5.46 -6.61 -18.24
N GLN A 198 -6.03 -6.24 -19.38
CA GLN A 198 -5.34 -5.37 -20.33
C GLN A 198 -5.06 -3.97 -19.74
N GLY A 199 -3.85 -3.47 -19.96
CA GLY A 199 -3.48 -2.08 -19.70
C GLY A 199 -3.02 -1.78 -18.29
N ARG A 200 -3.01 -2.77 -17.37
CA ARG A 200 -2.53 -2.61 -16.00
C ARG A 200 -1.61 -3.75 -15.60
N CYS A 201 -0.56 -3.45 -14.85
CA CYS A 201 0.27 -4.46 -14.20
C CYS A 201 -0.49 -5.16 -13.07
N VAL A 202 0.04 -6.26 -12.53
CA VAL A 202 -0.61 -7.00 -11.43
C VAL A 202 -0.62 -6.14 -10.15
N HIS A 203 -1.81 -5.97 -9.56
CA HIS A 203 -2.00 -5.15 -8.37
C HIS A 203 -3.11 -5.65 -7.44
N ILE A 204 -3.07 -5.17 -6.19
CA ILE A 204 -4.16 -5.23 -5.21
C ILE A 204 -4.48 -3.81 -4.79
N HIS A 205 -5.75 -3.42 -4.84
CA HIS A 205 -6.15 -2.11 -4.33
C HIS A 205 -6.28 -2.12 -2.80
N VAL A 206 -6.11 -0.94 -2.20
CA VAL A 206 -6.26 -0.74 -0.76
C VAL A 206 -6.95 0.59 -0.45
N LYS A 207 -7.80 0.57 0.57
CA LYS A 207 -8.18 1.77 1.32
C LYS A 207 -7.93 1.58 2.80
N VAL A 208 -7.60 2.68 3.47
CA VAL A 208 -7.48 2.72 4.94
C VAL A 208 -8.44 3.78 5.46
N HIS A 209 -9.32 3.35 6.36
CA HIS A 209 -10.29 4.19 7.03
C HIS A 209 -9.95 4.30 8.52
N VAL A 210 -10.08 5.51 9.06
CA VAL A 210 -9.79 5.84 10.46
C VAL A 210 -10.95 6.63 11.06
N ASP A 211 -10.93 6.78 12.39
CA ASP A 211 -11.89 7.56 13.18
C ASP A 211 -13.38 7.16 13.08
N GLY A 212 -13.67 6.03 12.44
CA GLY A 212 -14.95 5.33 12.52
C GLY A 212 -15.05 4.34 13.68
N GLU A 213 -16.24 3.76 13.84
CA GLU A 213 -16.58 2.83 14.91
C GLU A 213 -16.82 1.41 14.37
N TRP A 214 -16.22 0.42 15.02
CA TRP A 214 -16.51 -0.99 14.74
C TRP A 214 -17.79 -1.42 15.45
N THR A 215 -18.81 -1.78 14.68
CA THR A 215 -20.09 -2.29 15.16
C THR A 215 -20.18 -3.80 14.90
N SER A 216 -21.30 -4.42 15.30
CA SER A 216 -21.60 -5.80 14.90
C SER A 216 -21.97 -5.92 13.41
N ALA A 217 -22.36 -4.81 12.77
CA ALA A 217 -22.74 -4.76 11.37
C ALA A 217 -21.54 -4.46 10.46
N GLY A 218 -20.53 -3.72 10.93
CA GLY A 218 -19.39 -3.37 10.12
C GLY A 218 -18.49 -2.33 10.76
N TYR A 219 -17.95 -1.45 9.91
CA TYR A 219 -17.24 -0.25 10.30
C TYR A 219 -18.06 0.95 9.83
N GLU A 220 -18.43 1.85 10.73
CA GLU A 220 -19.35 2.95 10.45
C GLU A 220 -18.73 4.30 10.79
N GLY A 221 -19.00 5.31 9.96
CA GLY A 221 -18.42 6.64 10.12
C GLY A 221 -16.92 6.69 9.79
N GLY A 222 -16.23 7.72 10.31
CA GLY A 222 -14.83 7.98 9.98
C GLY A 222 -14.64 8.57 8.59
N HIS A 223 -13.42 8.46 8.08
CA HIS A 223 -13.04 8.90 6.73
C HIS A 223 -11.93 8.04 6.15
N THR A 224 -11.80 8.05 4.82
CA THR A 224 -10.68 7.42 4.11
C THR A 224 -9.44 8.28 4.32
N CYS A 225 -8.38 7.77 4.93
CA CYS A 225 -7.11 8.50 5.08
C CYS A 225 -6.03 8.04 4.10
N HIS A 226 -6.28 6.98 3.33
CA HIS A 226 -5.38 6.53 2.28
C HIS A 226 -6.10 5.71 1.22
N THR A 227 -5.84 6.01 -0.06
CA THR A 227 -6.26 5.19 -1.21
C THR A 227 -5.03 4.83 -2.04
N GLY A 228 -4.81 3.53 -2.29
CA GLY A 228 -3.56 3.05 -2.87
C GLY A 228 -3.69 1.75 -3.65
N GLN A 229 -2.57 1.32 -4.22
CA GLN A 229 -2.42 0.05 -4.90
C GLN A 229 -1.08 -0.59 -4.51
N PHE A 230 -1.10 -1.91 -4.29
CA PHE A 230 0.09 -2.72 -4.09
C PHE A 230 0.46 -3.43 -5.38
N PHE A 231 1.75 -3.53 -5.63
CA PHE A 231 2.31 -4.06 -6.86
C PHE A 231 3.24 -5.24 -6.60
N PHE A 232 3.49 -6.05 -7.63
CA PHE A 232 4.25 -7.29 -7.54
C PHE A 232 5.49 -7.22 -8.43
N ASP A 233 6.62 -7.76 -7.95
CA ASP A 233 7.85 -7.78 -8.72
C ASP A 233 7.71 -8.67 -9.96
N GLU A 234 8.26 -8.23 -11.09
CA GLU A 234 8.11 -8.90 -12.39
C GLU A 234 8.49 -10.39 -12.35
N LYS A 235 9.49 -10.76 -11.54
CA LYS A 235 9.93 -12.14 -11.41
C LYS A 235 8.86 -13.02 -10.75
N SER A 236 8.17 -12.52 -9.74
CA SER A 236 7.04 -13.23 -9.13
C SER A 236 5.87 -13.38 -10.10
N VAL A 237 5.57 -12.35 -10.90
CA VAL A 237 4.47 -12.40 -11.86
C VAL A 237 4.77 -13.39 -12.98
N LEU A 238 5.99 -13.40 -13.52
CA LEU A 238 6.42 -14.42 -14.48
C LEU A 238 6.35 -15.84 -13.91
N ALA A 239 6.74 -16.04 -12.65
CA ALA A 239 6.60 -17.34 -12.00
C ALA A 239 5.13 -17.76 -11.84
N SER A 240 4.23 -16.81 -11.51
CA SER A 240 2.80 -17.09 -11.37
C SER A 240 2.15 -17.47 -12.70
N ALA A 241 2.60 -16.87 -13.82
CA ALA A 241 2.04 -17.09 -15.14
C ALA A 241 2.21 -18.53 -15.66
N GLU A 242 3.11 -19.32 -15.08
CA GLU A 242 3.31 -20.74 -15.44
C GLU A 242 2.36 -21.69 -14.68
N VAL A 243 1.58 -21.18 -13.72
CA VAL A 243 0.70 -21.97 -12.85
C VAL A 243 -0.75 -21.88 -13.33
N SER A 244 -1.51 -22.98 -13.26
CA SER A 244 -2.95 -22.93 -13.53
C SER A 244 -3.70 -22.22 -12.38
N PRO A 245 -4.73 -21.40 -12.67
CA PRO A 245 -5.27 -21.11 -13.99
C PRO A 245 -4.52 -20.01 -14.76
N TYR A 246 -3.61 -19.25 -14.14
CA TYR A 246 -2.88 -18.13 -14.78
C TYR A 246 -2.27 -18.47 -16.15
N SER A 247 -1.76 -19.68 -16.33
CA SER A 247 -1.17 -20.16 -17.59
C SER A 247 -2.17 -20.26 -18.75
N THR A 248 -3.48 -20.19 -18.48
CA THR A 248 -4.52 -20.14 -19.51
C THR A 248 -4.97 -18.71 -19.84
N ASN A 249 -4.47 -17.69 -19.13
CA ASN A 249 -4.81 -16.30 -19.41
C ASN A 249 -4.06 -15.82 -20.67
N THR A 250 -4.80 -15.55 -21.74
CA THR A 250 -4.24 -15.08 -23.02
C THR A 250 -4.12 -13.56 -23.12
N THR A 251 -4.53 -12.82 -22.10
CA THR A 251 -4.48 -11.35 -22.10
C THR A 251 -3.04 -10.87 -22.11
N THR A 252 -2.74 -9.88 -22.96
CA THR A 252 -1.41 -9.25 -22.99
C THR A 252 -1.12 -8.58 -21.65
N ARG A 253 0.01 -8.94 -21.05
CA ARG A 253 0.48 -8.36 -19.80
C ARG A 253 1.04 -6.96 -20.00
N THR A 254 0.78 -6.10 -19.03
CA THR A 254 1.48 -4.81 -18.84
C THR A 254 2.49 -4.98 -17.70
N THR A 255 3.74 -4.62 -17.94
CA THR A 255 4.80 -4.67 -16.92
C THR A 255 4.73 -3.46 -15.99
N LEU A 256 5.44 -3.51 -14.85
CA LEU A 256 5.55 -2.35 -13.95
C LEU A 256 6.08 -1.09 -14.67
N THR A 257 7.00 -1.25 -15.63
CA THR A 257 7.58 -0.12 -16.37
C THR A 257 6.65 0.47 -17.43
N GLU A 258 5.63 -0.28 -17.84
CA GLU A 258 4.63 0.15 -18.83
C GLU A 258 3.35 0.68 -18.16
N ASP A 259 3.09 0.30 -16.91
CA ASP A 259 1.92 0.76 -16.16
C ASP A 259 2.07 2.23 -15.75
N THR A 260 1.05 3.03 -16.06
CA THR A 260 1.04 4.48 -15.83
C THR A 260 0.64 4.87 -14.40
N ILE A 261 0.15 3.92 -13.60
CA ILE A 261 -0.27 4.12 -12.21
C ILE A 261 0.84 3.71 -11.24
N TYR A 262 1.68 2.73 -11.59
CA TYR A 262 2.83 2.36 -10.76
C TYR A 262 3.84 3.54 -10.70
N PRO A 263 4.09 4.11 -9.51
CA PRO A 263 4.85 5.37 -9.37
C PRO A 263 6.38 5.21 -9.48
N GLN A 264 6.88 3.99 -9.75
CA GLN A 264 8.30 3.70 -9.99
C GLN A 264 9.28 4.02 -8.84
N ASN A 265 8.78 4.28 -7.63
CA ASN A 265 9.57 4.54 -6.42
C ASN A 265 9.71 3.31 -5.50
N GLY A 266 9.43 2.11 -6.02
CA GLY A 266 9.65 0.85 -5.32
C GLY A 266 8.65 0.60 -4.20
N HIS A 267 9.14 0.15 -3.04
CA HIS A 267 8.29 -0.22 -1.90
C HIS A 267 7.50 0.98 -1.34
N GLU A 268 8.03 2.19 -1.50
CA GLU A 268 7.33 3.43 -1.15
C GLU A 268 6.09 3.66 -2.02
N GLY A 269 6.05 3.06 -3.21
CA GLY A 269 4.93 3.07 -4.16
C GLY A 269 4.07 1.84 -4.15
N GLY A 270 4.10 1.07 -3.06
CA GLY A 270 3.26 -0.11 -2.92
C GLY A 270 3.87 -1.41 -3.47
N LEU A 271 5.13 -1.43 -3.95
CA LEU A 271 5.77 -2.69 -4.34
C LEU A 271 5.89 -3.61 -3.11
N LEU A 272 5.35 -4.83 -3.17
CA LEU A 272 5.33 -5.76 -2.05
C LEU A 272 6.66 -6.50 -1.87
N TYR A 273 7.01 -6.82 -0.62
CA TYR A 273 8.05 -7.81 -0.35
C TYR A 273 7.45 -9.22 -0.37
N LEU A 274 7.94 -10.07 -1.29
CA LEU A 274 7.41 -11.41 -1.49
C LEU A 274 8.38 -12.49 -1.02
N LYS A 275 7.84 -13.48 -0.30
CA LYS A 275 8.53 -14.71 0.08
C LYS A 275 7.73 -15.91 -0.40
N TYR A 276 8.35 -16.73 -1.25
CA TYR A 276 7.77 -17.95 -1.81
C TYR A 276 8.88 -18.94 -2.21
N ASN A 277 8.50 -20.19 -2.47
CA ASN A 277 9.40 -21.18 -3.03
C ASN A 277 9.67 -20.85 -4.50
N LYS A 278 10.87 -20.36 -4.83
CA LYS A 278 11.25 -19.95 -6.20
C LYS A 278 11.21 -21.09 -7.23
N LYS A 279 11.16 -22.35 -6.80
CA LYS A 279 11.01 -23.51 -7.69
C LYS A 279 9.55 -23.91 -7.91
N ASN A 280 8.65 -23.49 -7.02
CA ASN A 280 7.26 -23.86 -7.04
C ASN A 280 6.42 -22.80 -6.32
N ILE A 281 6.07 -21.72 -7.04
CA ILE A 281 5.27 -20.63 -6.46
C ILE A 281 3.85 -21.10 -6.10
N ALA A 282 3.36 -22.18 -6.69
CA ALA A 282 2.03 -22.74 -6.44
C ALA A 282 1.82 -23.21 -4.98
N GLU A 283 2.90 -23.44 -4.22
CA GLU A 283 2.84 -23.72 -2.77
C GLU A 283 2.35 -22.52 -1.94
N GLY A 284 2.35 -21.32 -2.54
CA GLY A 284 1.83 -20.10 -1.94
C GLY A 284 2.90 -19.03 -1.73
N VAL A 285 2.41 -17.81 -1.50
CA VAL A 285 3.19 -16.58 -1.39
C VAL A 285 2.86 -15.89 -0.07
N HIS A 286 3.89 -15.42 0.64
CA HIS A 286 3.74 -14.47 1.73
C HIS A 286 4.18 -13.10 1.25
N ALA A 287 3.23 -12.16 1.17
CA ALA A 287 3.49 -10.77 0.87
C ALA A 287 3.44 -9.92 2.14
N HIS A 288 4.30 -8.90 2.21
CA HIS A 288 4.21 -7.90 3.26
C HIS A 288 4.68 -6.52 2.83
N LEU A 289 4.14 -5.51 3.51
CA LEU A 289 4.55 -4.10 3.37
C LEU A 289 4.24 -3.34 4.66
N THR A 290 5.06 -2.34 4.97
CA THR A 290 4.71 -1.29 5.95
C THR A 290 4.26 -0.06 5.16
N MET A 291 3.05 0.41 5.46
CA MET A 291 2.45 1.57 4.84
C MET A 291 2.54 2.76 5.79
N GLY A 292 3.09 3.86 5.31
CA GLY A 292 2.93 5.17 5.94
C GLY A 292 1.65 5.80 5.42
N VAL A 293 0.74 6.16 6.31
CA VAL A 293 -0.50 6.89 5.99
C VAL A 293 -0.52 8.23 6.76
N ALA A 294 -1.41 9.14 6.38
CA ALA A 294 -1.65 10.39 7.09
C ALA A 294 -3.07 10.35 7.69
N PRO A 295 -3.26 9.84 8.93
CA PRO A 295 -4.60 9.60 9.49
C PRO A 295 -5.48 10.86 9.57
N ASP A 296 -4.87 12.02 9.77
CA ASP A 296 -5.57 13.30 9.91
C ASP A 296 -6.02 13.90 8.55
N GLU A 297 -5.61 13.30 7.42
CA GLU A 297 -5.99 13.71 6.07
C GLU A 297 -7.17 12.89 5.55
N THR A 298 -7.99 13.49 4.68
CA THR A 298 -9.10 12.82 4.00
C THR A 298 -8.77 12.65 2.52
N HIS A 299 -8.87 11.41 2.04
CA HIS A 299 -8.51 10.96 0.70
C HIS A 299 -9.66 10.19 0.05
N ASP A 300 -10.82 10.84 -0.01
CA ASP A 300 -11.98 10.34 -0.73
C ASP A 300 -11.80 10.56 -2.24
N SER A 301 -12.02 9.50 -3.02
CA SER A 301 -11.63 9.41 -4.43
C SER A 301 -12.52 10.22 -5.39
N THR A 302 -13.36 11.13 -4.88
CA THR A 302 -14.16 12.04 -5.71
C THR A 302 -13.38 13.28 -6.16
N ASP A 303 -12.23 13.56 -5.55
CA ASP A 303 -11.48 14.76 -5.90
C ASP A 303 -10.69 14.57 -7.20
N THR A 304 -11.24 15.23 -8.22
CA THR A 304 -10.53 15.59 -9.44
C THR A 304 -9.24 16.28 -9.01
N GLN A 305 -8.09 15.82 -9.52
CA GLN A 305 -6.78 16.48 -9.35
C GLN A 305 -6.96 18.01 -9.32
N PRO A 306 -6.38 18.75 -8.34
CA PRO A 306 -6.49 20.19 -8.32
C PRO A 306 -5.96 20.71 -9.66
N SER A 307 -6.84 21.32 -10.44
CA SER A 307 -6.47 21.98 -11.68
C SER A 307 -5.34 22.93 -11.36
N ALA A 308 -4.19 22.76 -12.03
CA ALA A 308 -3.10 23.71 -11.96
C ALA A 308 -3.68 25.12 -12.11
N SER A 309 -3.56 25.95 -11.06
CA SER A 309 -4.04 27.31 -11.11
C SER A 309 -3.34 27.98 -12.29
N ALA A 310 -4.11 28.41 -13.27
CA ALA A 310 -3.65 29.37 -14.25
C ALA A 310 -3.29 30.65 -13.48
N SER A 311 -2.01 30.80 -13.14
CA SER A 311 -1.46 32.11 -12.81
C SER A 311 -1.49 32.93 -14.09
N ALA A 312 -2.50 33.79 -14.17
CA ALA A 312 -2.50 34.93 -15.05
C ALA A 312 -1.31 35.84 -14.71
N SER A 313 -0.47 36.12 -15.70
CA SER A 313 0.21 37.40 -15.93
C SER A 313 0.68 37.44 -17.38
#